data_AF-A0A960FII6-F1
#
_entry.id   AF-A0A960FII6-F1
#
_cell.length_a   1.000
_cell.length_b   1.000
_cell.length_c   1.000
_cell.angle_alpha   90.00
_cell.angle_beta   90.00
_cell.angle_gamma   90.00
#
_symmetry.space_group_name_H-M   'P 1'
#
loop_
_entity.id
_entity.type
_entity.pdbx_description
1 polymer ?
#
loop_
_entity_poly.entity_id
_entity_poly.type
_entity_poly.pdbx_seq_one_letter_code
_entity_poly.pdbx_strand_id
1 'polypeptide(L)'
;CMTVYKPVVEEAKGAVAAAVQLLAGDEVTGNATIDNDNGEIPYVQAQVQSIFIDDVVTVIEDGFVSVEDVCDGIEDLCTEAGITVG
;
A
#
# COMPACT_ATOMS: atom_id res chain seq x y z
N CYS A 1 7.06 -18.84 3.31
CA CYS A 1 7.63 -17.59 2.74
C CYS A 1 6.58 -16.50 2.82
N MET A 2 6.97 -15.23 2.87
CA MET A 2 6.06 -14.08 2.97
C MET A 2 6.60 -12.91 2.15
N THR A 3 5.74 -11.92 1.88
CA THR A 3 6.14 -10.63 1.31
C THR A 3 5.61 -9.49 2.17
N VAL A 4 6.11 -8.26 1.96
CA VAL A 4 5.60 -7.06 2.63
C VAL A 4 4.80 -6.24 1.63
N TYR A 5 3.49 -6.14 1.87
CA TYR A 5 2.61 -5.25 1.15
C TYR A 5 2.86 -3.80 1.56
N LYS A 6 3.00 -2.96 0.54
CA LYS A 6 3.19 -1.52 0.65
C LYS A 6 2.14 -0.85 -0.24
N PRO A 7 1.12 -0.19 0.33
CA PRO A 7 0.00 0.34 -0.44
C PRO A 7 0.42 1.56 -1.26
N VAL A 8 0.81 1.32 -2.52
CA VAL A 8 1.30 2.36 -3.44
C VAL A 8 0.25 3.45 -3.71
N VAL A 9 -1.03 3.08 -3.68
CA VAL A 9 -2.14 4.05 -3.84
C VAL A 9 -2.13 5.09 -2.72
N GLU A 10 -1.91 4.66 -1.47
CA GLU A 10 -1.84 5.58 -0.33
C GLU A 10 -0.56 6.43 -0.36
N GLU A 11 0.57 5.85 -0.79
CA GLU A 11 1.80 6.61 -1.03
C GLU A 11 1.60 7.70 -2.10
N ALA A 12 0.93 7.36 -3.21
CA ALA A 12 0.61 8.31 -4.26
C ALA A 12 -0.34 9.42 -3.79
N LYS A 13 -1.38 9.09 -3.01
CA LYS A 13 -2.29 10.08 -2.41
C LYS A 13 -1.52 11.04 -1.49
N GLY A 14 -0.63 10.52 -0.64
CA GLY A 14 0.22 11.32 0.22
C GLY A 14 1.13 12.27 -0.56
N ALA A 15 1.77 11.76 -1.62
CA ALA A 15 2.63 12.57 -2.48
C ALA A 15 1.86 13.69 -3.21
N VAL A 16 0.68 13.38 -3.74
CA VAL A 16 -0.18 14.39 -4.40
C VAL A 16 -0.63 15.44 -3.39
N ALA A 17 -1.08 15.05 -2.20
CA ALA A 17 -1.48 15.99 -1.16
C ALA A 17 -0.34 16.92 -0.72
N ALA A 18 0.88 16.39 -0.58
CA ALA A 18 2.07 17.19 -0.28
C ALA A 18 2.38 18.17 -1.42
N ALA A 19 2.33 17.71 -2.68
CA ALA A 19 2.57 18.56 -3.84
C ALA A 19 1.56 19.71 -3.94
N VAL A 20 0.29 19.45 -3.66
CA VAL A 20 -0.78 20.47 -3.65
C VAL A 20 -0.51 21.53 -2.56
N GLN A 21 -0.14 21.14 -1.34
CA GLN A 21 0.22 22.07 -0.26
C GLN A 21 1.42 22.94 -0.65
N LEU A 22 2.48 22.34 -1.18
CA LEU A 22 3.67 23.06 -1.63
C LEU A 22 3.35 24.06 -2.75
N LEU A 23 2.49 23.69 -3.70
CA LEU A 23 2.03 24.58 -4.77
C LEU A 23 1.19 25.76 -4.25
N ALA A 24 0.43 25.54 -3.17
CA ALA A 24 -0.32 26.59 -2.48
C ALA A 24 0.55 27.51 -1.61
N GLY A 25 1.82 27.13 -1.38
CA GLY A 25 2.73 27.81 -0.46
C GLY A 25 2.50 27.46 1.02
N ASP A 26 1.72 26.40 1.29
CA ASP A 26 1.46 25.89 2.63
C ASP A 26 2.59 24.95 3.09
N GLU A 27 2.71 24.76 4.42
CA GLU A 27 3.57 23.73 4.98
C GLU A 27 3.01 22.33 4.71
N VAL A 28 3.89 21.37 4.44
CA VAL A 28 3.48 19.97 4.23
C VAL A 28 3.13 19.32 5.57
N THR A 29 1.90 18.83 5.66
CA THR A 29 1.47 18.01 6.80
C THR A 29 1.93 16.55 6.65
N GLY A 30 2.53 16.01 7.71
CA GLY A 30 2.89 14.61 7.87
C GLY A 30 2.32 14.02 9.16
N ASN A 31 2.20 12.69 9.25
CA ASN A 31 1.79 11.98 10.47
C ASN A 31 2.98 11.50 11.30
N ALA A 32 4.20 11.72 10.81
CA ALA A 32 5.46 11.47 11.50
C ALA A 32 6.51 12.53 11.10
N THR A 33 7.69 12.47 11.71
CA THR A 33 8.90 13.17 11.24
C THR A 33 10.02 12.18 10.96
N ILE A 34 10.94 12.56 10.08
CA ILE A 34 12.16 11.81 9.82
C ILE A 34 13.35 12.77 9.78
N ASP A 35 14.40 12.47 10.54
CA ASP A 35 15.66 13.21 10.50
C ASP A 35 16.48 12.75 9.29
N ASN A 36 16.93 13.71 8.47
CA ASN A 36 17.80 13.49 7.32
C ASN A 36 19.25 13.97 7.55
N ASP A 37 19.67 14.10 8.82
CA ASP A 37 20.94 14.67 9.29
C ASP A 37 21.08 16.19 9.04
N ASN A 38 20.06 16.84 8.47
CA ASN A 38 19.99 18.28 8.24
C ASN A 38 18.70 18.91 8.81
N GLY A 39 17.89 18.12 9.52
CA GLY A 39 16.68 18.57 10.19
C GLY A 39 15.54 17.55 10.15
N GLU A 40 14.52 17.82 10.96
CA GLU A 40 13.28 17.04 11.02
C GLU A 40 12.38 17.36 9.82
N ILE A 41 12.08 16.36 9.01
CA ILE A 41 11.24 16.49 7.81
C ILE A 41 9.86 15.88 8.08
N PRO A 42 8.75 16.61 7.77
CA PRO A 42 7.41 16.02 7.81
C PRO A 42 7.34 14.79 6.90
N TYR A 43 6.89 13.67 7.47
CA TYR A 43 6.83 12.38 6.80
C TYR A 43 5.38 11.85 6.78
N VAL A 44 4.92 11.51 5.57
CA VAL A 44 3.67 10.76 5.37
C VAL A 44 4.00 9.27 5.40
N GLN A 45 3.89 8.66 6.57
CA GLN A 45 4.21 7.27 6.80
C GLN A 45 3.01 6.36 6.52
N ALA A 46 3.05 5.69 5.36
CA ALA A 46 2.10 4.62 5.03
C ALA A 46 2.34 3.38 5.92
N GLN A 47 1.25 2.71 6.30
CA GLN A 47 1.33 1.45 7.06
C GLN A 47 1.61 0.29 6.11
N VAL A 48 2.60 -0.53 6.46
CA VAL A 48 2.95 -1.74 5.71
C VAL A 48 2.36 -2.96 6.39
N GLN A 49 2.08 -4.00 5.61
CA GLN A 49 1.53 -5.25 6.11
C GLN A 49 2.37 -6.44 5.65
N SER A 50 2.62 -7.39 6.55
CA SER A 50 3.18 -8.69 6.17
C SER A 50 2.07 -9.54 5.54
N ILE A 51 2.33 -10.11 4.37
CA ILE A 51 1.39 -10.96 3.64
C ILE A 51 1.93 -12.39 3.59
N PHE A 52 1.21 -13.29 4.26
CA PHE A 52 1.32 -14.73 4.12
C PHE A 52 0.24 -15.24 3.15
N ILE A 53 0.19 -16.56 2.90
CA ILE A 53 -0.74 -17.15 1.92
C ILE A 53 -2.21 -16.85 2.30
N ASP A 54 -2.51 -16.90 3.59
CA ASP A 54 -3.81 -16.61 4.19
C ASP A 54 -4.20 -15.12 4.15
N ASP A 55 -3.22 -14.22 3.96
CA ASP A 55 -3.46 -12.77 3.89
C ASP A 55 -3.62 -12.25 2.45
N VAL A 56 -3.44 -13.08 1.42
CA VAL A 56 -3.47 -12.63 0.01
C VAL A 56 -4.79 -11.96 -0.35
N VAL A 57 -5.90 -12.35 0.29
CA VAL A 57 -7.21 -11.71 0.09
C VAL A 57 -7.18 -10.20 0.43
N THR A 58 -6.35 -9.77 1.38
CA THR A 58 -6.29 -8.35 1.79
C THR A 58 -5.80 -7.44 0.66
N VAL A 59 -4.82 -7.87 -0.14
CA VAL A 59 -4.33 -7.02 -1.26
C VAL A 59 -5.31 -6.95 -2.43
N ILE A 60 -6.15 -7.97 -2.57
CA ILE A 60 -7.23 -8.00 -3.55
C ILE A 60 -8.38 -7.09 -3.09
N GLU A 61 -8.78 -7.17 -1.81
CA GLU A 61 -9.82 -6.32 -1.23
C GLU A 61 -9.43 -4.84 -1.22
N ASP A 62 -8.14 -4.54 -1.07
CA ASP A 62 -7.58 -3.18 -1.22
C ASP A 62 -7.58 -2.69 -2.68
N GLY A 63 -7.95 -3.56 -3.63
CA GLY A 63 -8.02 -3.25 -5.07
C GLY A 63 -6.66 -3.11 -5.73
N PHE A 64 -5.59 -3.60 -5.10
CA PHE A 64 -4.22 -3.47 -5.61
C PHE A 64 -3.96 -4.38 -6.82
N VAL A 65 -4.54 -5.59 -6.79
CA VAL A 65 -4.48 -6.60 -7.86
C VAL A 65 -5.85 -7.27 -7.99
N SER A 66 -6.18 -7.73 -9.20
CA SER A 66 -7.44 -8.44 -9.45
C SER A 66 -7.34 -9.90 -9.00
N VAL A 67 -8.48 -10.54 -8.73
CA VAL A 67 -8.51 -11.99 -8.42
C VAL A 67 -8.01 -12.80 -9.61
N GLU A 68 -8.39 -12.37 -10.81
CA GLU A 68 -8.02 -13.01 -12.08
C GLU A 68 -6.51 -13.04 -12.25
N ASP A 69 -5.83 -11.92 -12.00
CA ASP A 69 -4.37 -11.83 -12.13
C ASP A 69 -3.64 -12.65 -11.06
N VAL A 70 -4.19 -12.74 -9.85
CA VAL A 70 -3.61 -13.53 -8.75
C VAL A 70 -3.77 -15.02 -8.99
N CYS A 71 -4.93 -15.44 -9.50
CA CYS A 71 -5.32 -16.85 -9.59
C CYS A 71 -5.02 -17.50 -10.95
N ASP A 72 -4.58 -16.74 -11.96
CA ASP A 72 -4.25 -17.26 -13.30
C ASP A 72 -3.26 -18.45 -13.23
N GLY A 73 -3.75 -19.64 -13.61
CA GLY A 73 -2.97 -20.88 -13.62
C GLY A 73 -2.76 -21.55 -12.25
N ILE A 74 -3.37 -21.03 -11.18
CA ILE A 74 -3.34 -21.61 -9.82
C ILE A 74 -4.73 -21.60 -9.15
N GLU A 75 -5.80 -21.76 -9.94
CA GLU A 75 -7.20 -21.61 -9.51
C GLU A 75 -7.58 -22.55 -8.35
N ASP A 76 -7.05 -23.77 -8.35
CA ASP A 76 -7.27 -24.75 -7.28
C ASP A 76 -6.70 -24.25 -5.94
N LEU A 77 -5.51 -23.63 -5.95
CA LEU A 77 -4.88 -23.07 -4.75
C LEU A 77 -5.65 -21.86 -4.23
N CYS A 78 -6.12 -21.00 -5.13
CA CYS A 78 -6.99 -19.88 -4.76
C CYS A 78 -8.29 -20.37 -4.11
N THR A 79 -8.91 -21.40 -4.67
CA THR A 79 -10.13 -21.99 -4.11
C THR A 79 -9.88 -22.58 -2.72
N GLU A 80 -8.77 -23.29 -2.51
CA GLU A 80 -8.37 -23.81 -1.19
C GLU A 80 -8.13 -22.69 -0.17
N ALA A 81 -7.59 -21.56 -0.63
CA ALA A 81 -7.39 -20.36 0.19
C ALA A 81 -8.66 -19.51 0.39
N GLY A 82 -9.80 -19.89 -0.19
CA GLY A 82 -11.07 -19.16 -0.08
C GLY A 82 -11.16 -17.91 -0.97
N ILE A 83 -10.29 -17.77 -1.96
CA ILE A 83 -10.28 -16.69 -2.93
C ILE A 83 -11.07 -17.16 -4.16
N THR A 84 -12.28 -16.64 -4.36
CA THR A 84 -13.13 -17.00 -5.50
C THR A 84 -13.18 -15.88 -6.54
N VAL A 85 -12.94 -16.23 -7.80
CA VAL A 85 -13.18 -15.35 -8.96
C VAL A 85 -14.67 -15.00 -9.02
N GLY A 86 -14.99 -13.71 -9.02
CA GLY A 86 -16.37 -13.20 -9.09
C GLY A 86 -16.85 -13.01 -10.52
#